data_AF-A0A3M2BRK5-F1
#
_entry.id   AF-A0A3M2BRK5-F1
#
_cell.length_a   1.000
_cell.length_b   1.000
_cell.length_c   1.000
_cell.angle_alpha   90.00
_cell.angle_beta   90.00
_cell.angle_gamma   90.00
#
_symmetry.space_group_name_H-M   'P 1'
#
loop_
_entity.id
_entity.type
_entity.pdbx_description
1 polymer ?
#
loop_
_entity_poly.entity_id
_entity_poly.type
_entity_poly.pdbx_seq_one_letter_code
_entity_poly.pdbx_strand_id
1 'polypeptide(L)'
;MLSKVACTCLLSIAPLAAGQVASSNAGRYQPVPAALDSFEVMRVSTLGQVIHDIDFRGFAPRGCINDASHTDPTFSATNWTMQAGFAEDEICAATYTLPASAFPIKVETMKCLFVTLNAIEQTTTEWSILVWEGTPQSGTLVAEFSSDGLILPHLVMPPGTNGTLIEVSVDPGDPEQIFITNAGGSNQFSIGFRIDRHNFQVSDPCFTPPPSNRNAFPATDRDGLESPSGNWLWALNCGQFGCRPGWSMFSQLGLCQPSGDWALAATWSSLDCVDGFGACCKPDGTCEEMFQDDCTAIGGEYQGDGVDCVDVNCPIPTGACCFDTGFCLVLPEADCLGAGGTYAGHGTDCADHNGDGSPDACTAPCLADRNGDGVLDFFDLLDFLSDYDAHNLSADMNGDMQFDFFDMLIYLNLYADGCP
;
A
#
# COMPACT_ATOMS: atom_id res chain seq x y z
N MET A 1 31.90 -62.02 18.41
CA MET A 1 30.81 -61.58 19.29
C MET A 1 31.17 -60.22 19.85
N LEU A 2 30.36 -59.21 19.51
CA LEU A 2 30.13 -57.91 20.19
C LEU A 2 31.35 -57.00 20.46
N SER A 3 31.28 -55.68 20.40
CA SER A 3 30.41 -54.66 19.81
C SER A 3 31.12 -53.37 20.22
N LYS A 4 31.56 -52.52 19.28
CA LYS A 4 32.03 -51.17 19.61
C LYS A 4 30.94 -50.20 19.18
N VAL A 5 30.35 -49.57 20.18
CA VAL A 5 29.38 -48.48 20.08
C VAL A 5 30.05 -47.29 19.38
N ALA A 6 29.44 -46.81 18.30
CA ALA A 6 29.73 -45.50 17.73
C ALA A 6 28.43 -44.69 17.76
N CYS A 7 28.54 -43.49 18.32
CA CYS A 7 27.47 -42.53 18.53
C CYS A 7 27.05 -41.91 17.18
N THR A 8 25.78 -42.06 16.81
CA THR A 8 25.20 -41.48 15.59
C THR A 8 24.54 -40.15 15.97
N CYS A 9 25.11 -39.04 15.49
CA CYS A 9 24.45 -37.74 15.51
C CYS A 9 23.63 -37.63 14.21
N LEU A 10 22.30 -37.66 14.31
CA LEU A 10 21.38 -37.44 13.20
C LEU A 10 21.32 -35.94 12.90
N LEU A 11 22.06 -35.49 11.87
CA LEU A 11 21.75 -34.24 11.19
C LEU A 11 20.60 -34.50 10.23
N SER A 12 19.43 -33.94 10.55
CA SER A 12 18.29 -33.81 9.64
C SER A 12 18.65 -32.81 8.54
N ILE A 13 18.98 -33.33 7.36
CA ILE A 13 19.11 -32.53 6.13
C ILE A 13 17.68 -32.32 5.60
N ALA A 14 17.15 -31.11 5.72
CA ALA A 14 15.95 -30.70 4.98
C ALA A 14 16.24 -30.77 3.47
N PRO A 15 15.31 -31.22 2.63
CA PRO A 15 15.57 -31.34 1.21
C PRO A 15 15.69 -29.94 0.59
N LEU A 16 16.82 -29.65 -0.07
CA LEU A 16 16.93 -28.55 -1.02
C LEU A 16 15.79 -28.71 -2.04
N ALA A 17 14.89 -27.73 -2.10
CA ALA A 17 13.94 -27.61 -3.19
C ALA A 17 14.75 -27.40 -4.48
N ALA A 18 14.71 -28.39 -5.37
CA ALA A 18 15.28 -28.28 -6.70
C ALA A 18 14.51 -27.20 -7.47
N GLY A 19 15.12 -26.02 -7.62
CA GLY A 19 14.67 -25.00 -8.56
C GLY A 19 14.57 -25.61 -9.95
N GLN A 20 13.39 -25.49 -10.57
CA GLN A 20 13.19 -25.99 -11.93
C GLN A 20 14.12 -25.26 -12.90
N VAL A 21 14.87 -26.03 -13.67
CA VAL A 21 15.80 -25.57 -14.70
C VAL A 21 15.00 -24.89 -15.81
N ALA A 22 14.96 -23.55 -15.80
CA ALA A 22 14.67 -22.81 -17.01
C ALA A 22 15.84 -23.01 -17.97
N SER A 23 15.56 -23.62 -19.12
CA SER A 23 16.54 -23.85 -20.19
C SER A 23 17.27 -22.56 -20.54
N SER A 24 18.61 -22.59 -20.64
CA SER A 24 19.46 -21.51 -21.16
C SER A 24 19.23 -21.19 -22.65
N ASN A 25 18.12 -21.68 -23.22
CA ASN A 25 17.68 -21.58 -24.62
C ASN A 25 16.18 -21.20 -24.69
N ALA A 26 15.64 -20.55 -23.66
CA ALA A 26 14.32 -19.95 -23.74
C ALA A 26 14.32 -18.91 -24.89
N GLY A 27 13.46 -19.10 -25.89
CA GLY A 27 13.32 -18.13 -26.97
C GLY A 27 12.84 -16.77 -26.43
N ARG A 28 12.99 -15.71 -27.21
CA ARG A 28 12.66 -14.32 -26.83
C ARG A 28 11.25 -14.12 -26.24
N TYR A 29 10.32 -14.99 -26.58
CA TYR A 29 8.92 -14.95 -26.15
C TYR A 29 8.63 -15.67 -24.82
N GLN A 30 9.61 -16.36 -24.23
CA GLN A 30 9.37 -17.19 -23.06
C GLN A 30 9.76 -16.45 -21.78
N PRO A 31 8.78 -16.02 -20.96
CA PRO A 31 9.07 -15.48 -19.64
C PRO A 31 9.69 -16.57 -18.76
N VAL A 32 10.57 -16.16 -17.85
CA VAL A 32 11.23 -17.10 -16.94
C VAL A 32 10.77 -16.85 -15.51
N PRO A 33 10.07 -17.82 -14.89
CA PRO A 33 9.71 -17.77 -13.49
C PRO A 33 10.94 -17.56 -12.58
N ALA A 34 10.96 -16.50 -11.77
CA ALA A 34 11.90 -16.31 -10.66
C ALA A 34 11.14 -16.25 -9.32
N ALA A 35 11.61 -16.99 -8.31
CA ALA A 35 11.15 -16.81 -6.94
C ALA A 35 12.25 -16.06 -6.19
N LEU A 36 11.90 -14.95 -5.55
CA LEU A 36 12.85 -14.11 -4.82
C LEU A 36 12.44 -14.06 -3.34
N ASP A 37 13.32 -14.49 -2.45
CA ASP A 37 13.06 -14.44 -1.00
C ASP A 37 13.16 -12.99 -0.47
N SER A 38 13.91 -12.13 -1.15
CA SER A 38 14.04 -10.68 -0.90
C SER A 38 14.71 -10.01 -2.10
N PHE A 39 14.68 -8.68 -2.16
CA PHE A 39 15.43 -7.88 -3.12
C PHE A 39 16.27 -6.83 -2.39
N GLU A 40 17.41 -6.50 -2.97
CA GLU A 40 18.22 -5.34 -2.58
C GLU A 40 17.58 -4.07 -3.14
N VAL A 41 17.65 -2.94 -2.42
CA VAL A 41 17.19 -1.65 -2.93
C VAL A 41 18.39 -0.77 -3.22
N MET A 42 18.60 -0.44 -4.49
CA MET A 42 19.60 0.52 -4.95
C MET A 42 18.98 1.91 -4.96
N ARG A 43 19.21 2.69 -3.89
CA ARG A 43 18.72 4.07 -3.79
C ARG A 43 19.75 5.06 -4.28
N VAL A 44 19.37 5.83 -5.28
CA VAL A 44 20.23 6.85 -5.90
C VAL A 44 19.42 8.14 -6.09
N SER A 45 20.06 9.29 -5.94
CA SER A 45 19.46 10.57 -6.35
C SER A 45 19.93 10.98 -7.74
N THR A 46 19.20 11.88 -8.40
CA THR A 46 19.63 12.49 -9.68
C THR A 46 20.98 13.21 -9.59
N LEU A 47 21.40 13.62 -8.39
CA LEU A 47 22.72 14.18 -8.10
C LEU A 47 23.75 13.13 -7.60
N GLY A 48 23.39 11.85 -7.61
CA GLY A 48 24.27 10.73 -7.28
C GLY A 48 24.51 10.51 -5.79
N GLN A 49 23.67 11.07 -4.91
CA GLN A 49 23.73 10.74 -3.49
C GLN A 49 23.17 9.34 -3.25
N VAL A 50 23.95 8.49 -2.59
CA VAL A 50 23.48 7.18 -2.12
C VAL A 50 22.68 7.39 -0.83
N ILE A 51 21.40 7.03 -0.86
CA ILE A 51 20.47 7.26 0.26
C ILE A 51 20.35 5.98 1.08
N HIS A 52 20.84 6.00 2.32
CA HIS A 52 20.84 4.83 3.21
C HIS A 52 19.58 4.69 4.08
N ASP A 53 18.64 5.64 4.00
CA ASP A 53 17.40 5.61 4.78
C ASP A 53 16.40 4.65 4.13
N ILE A 54 15.97 3.64 4.90
CA ILE A 54 15.04 2.61 4.45
C ILE A 54 13.61 3.14 4.30
N ASP A 55 13.27 4.24 4.97
CA ASP A 55 11.94 4.87 4.96
C ASP A 55 11.85 6.06 3.99
N PHE A 56 12.86 6.23 3.14
CA PHE A 56 12.93 7.36 2.21
C PHE A 56 11.88 7.24 1.10
N ARG A 57 10.94 8.20 1.03
CA ARG A 57 9.87 8.25 0.01
C ARG A 57 10.06 9.35 -1.04
N GLY A 58 11.28 9.87 -1.15
CA GLY A 58 11.56 11.13 -1.84
C GLY A 58 11.81 12.25 -0.83
N PHE A 59 12.14 13.43 -1.34
CA PHE A 59 12.57 14.54 -0.52
C PHE A 59 11.47 15.59 -0.26
N ALA A 60 10.25 15.35 -0.73
CA ALA A 60 9.08 16.16 -0.39
C ALA A 60 8.61 15.90 1.05
N PRO A 61 7.79 16.81 1.63
CA PRO A 61 7.13 16.57 2.91
C PRO A 61 6.36 15.25 2.87
N ARG A 62 6.47 14.46 3.94
CA ARG A 62 6.02 13.06 3.98
C ARG A 62 4.51 12.90 3.77
N GLY A 63 3.70 13.96 3.93
CA GLY A 63 2.24 13.90 3.78
C GLY A 63 1.71 14.02 2.34
N CYS A 64 2.46 14.63 1.41
CA CYS A 64 1.98 14.94 0.05
C CYS A 64 2.41 13.93 -1.04
N ILE A 65 3.07 12.82 -0.67
CA ILE A 65 3.64 11.88 -1.64
C ILE A 65 2.67 10.73 -1.89
N ASN A 66 2.21 10.61 -3.13
CA ASN A 66 1.31 9.58 -3.59
C ASN A 66 2.06 8.52 -4.42
N ASP A 67 1.62 7.27 -4.32
CA ASP A 67 2.15 6.15 -5.11
C ASP A 67 1.41 6.04 -6.46
N ALA A 68 2.12 5.68 -7.52
CA ALA A 68 1.59 5.34 -8.82
C ALA A 68 2.21 4.03 -9.30
N SER A 69 1.43 2.95 -9.31
CA SER A 69 1.90 1.61 -9.64
C SER A 69 0.75 0.75 -10.18
N HIS A 70 1.08 -0.21 -11.06
CA HIS A 70 0.15 -1.26 -11.49
C HIS A 70 0.35 -2.57 -10.72
N THR A 71 1.38 -2.62 -9.86
CA THR A 71 1.66 -3.71 -8.91
C THR A 71 1.61 -3.13 -7.50
N ASP A 72 1.73 -3.98 -6.48
CA ASP A 72 1.98 -3.50 -5.11
C ASP A 72 3.18 -2.52 -5.06
N PRO A 73 2.96 -1.22 -4.74
CA PRO A 73 4.01 -0.20 -4.74
C PRO A 73 5.03 -0.37 -3.62
N THR A 74 4.72 -1.21 -2.62
CA THR A 74 5.64 -1.58 -1.54
C THR A 74 6.58 -2.73 -1.94
N PHE A 75 6.33 -3.34 -3.11
CA PHE A 75 7.03 -4.51 -3.59
C PHE A 75 7.07 -5.66 -2.56
N SER A 76 6.03 -5.81 -1.74
CA SER A 76 5.99 -6.87 -0.70
C SER A 76 5.83 -8.28 -1.27
N ALA A 77 5.47 -8.39 -2.55
CA ALA A 77 5.40 -9.65 -3.28
C ALA A 77 6.77 -10.31 -3.45
N THR A 78 6.83 -11.63 -3.23
CA THR A 78 8.05 -12.46 -3.37
C THR A 78 8.13 -13.20 -4.72
N ASN A 79 7.08 -13.13 -5.54
CA ASN A 79 6.94 -13.92 -6.75
C ASN A 79 6.95 -13.02 -7.99
N TRP A 80 8.03 -13.12 -8.76
CA TRP A 80 8.25 -12.29 -9.94
C TRP A 80 8.50 -13.14 -11.19
N THR A 81 8.37 -12.53 -12.35
CA THR A 81 8.63 -13.19 -13.63
C THR A 81 9.66 -12.36 -14.38
N MET A 82 10.85 -12.92 -14.52
CA MET A 82 11.95 -12.28 -15.23
C MET A 82 11.66 -12.29 -16.74
N GLN A 83 11.70 -11.13 -17.38
CA GLN A 83 11.49 -10.99 -18.83
C GLN A 83 12.81 -11.20 -19.58
N ALA A 84 13.30 -12.44 -19.58
CA ALA A 84 14.63 -12.83 -20.08
C ALA A 84 14.89 -12.58 -21.58
N GLY A 85 13.85 -12.23 -22.35
CA GLY A 85 13.95 -11.90 -23.78
C GLY A 85 14.14 -10.40 -24.05
N PHE A 86 14.17 -9.57 -23.01
CA PHE A 86 14.25 -8.13 -23.11
C PHE A 86 15.67 -7.69 -23.52
N ALA A 87 15.77 -6.99 -24.65
CA ALA A 87 17.03 -6.66 -25.30
C ALA A 87 17.55 -5.25 -24.96
N GLU A 88 18.81 -4.99 -25.34
CA GLU A 88 19.34 -3.61 -25.41
C GLU A 88 18.43 -2.73 -26.28
N ASP A 89 18.29 -1.46 -25.90
CA ASP A 89 17.42 -0.45 -26.49
C ASP A 89 15.90 -0.70 -26.38
N GLU A 90 15.46 -1.78 -25.74
CA GLU A 90 14.04 -1.96 -25.40
C GLU A 90 13.66 -1.19 -24.13
N ILE A 91 12.39 -0.78 -24.05
CA ILE A 91 11.87 0.01 -22.93
C ILE A 91 10.63 -0.67 -22.35
N CYS A 92 10.67 -0.99 -21.05
CA CYS A 92 9.48 -1.32 -20.28
C CYS A 92 8.92 -0.01 -19.72
N ALA A 93 7.64 0.24 -19.91
CA ALA A 93 7.03 1.49 -19.44
C ALA A 93 5.64 1.24 -18.89
N ALA A 94 5.23 2.13 -17.97
CA ALA A 94 3.91 2.14 -17.39
C ALA A 94 3.33 3.55 -17.49
N THR A 95 2.05 3.64 -17.85
CA THR A 95 1.28 4.90 -17.86
C THR A 95 0.33 4.89 -16.68
N TYR A 96 0.28 6.01 -15.95
CA TYR A 96 -0.60 6.21 -14.81
C TYR A 96 -1.56 7.37 -15.12
N THR A 97 -2.83 7.20 -14.79
CA THR A 97 -3.86 8.25 -14.91
C THR A 97 -4.14 8.80 -13.53
N LEU A 98 -4.08 10.12 -13.38
CA LEU A 98 -4.34 10.81 -12.11
C LEU A 98 -5.60 11.68 -12.22
N PRO A 99 -6.21 12.10 -11.10
CA PRO A 99 -7.24 13.12 -11.10
C PRO A 99 -6.74 14.41 -11.77
N ALA A 100 -7.63 15.13 -12.47
CA ALA A 100 -7.25 16.39 -13.12
C ALA A 100 -6.79 17.46 -12.10
N SER A 101 -7.35 17.43 -10.88
CA SER A 101 -7.00 18.31 -9.76
C SER A 101 -5.58 18.08 -9.23
N ALA A 102 -4.98 16.91 -9.50
CA ALA A 102 -3.61 16.62 -9.06
C ALA A 102 -2.56 17.47 -9.79
N PHE A 103 -2.85 17.94 -11.01
CA PHE A 103 -1.87 18.62 -11.84
C PHE A 103 -1.82 20.14 -11.59
N PRO A 104 -0.63 20.76 -11.59
CA PRO A 104 0.66 20.18 -11.96
C PRO A 104 1.28 19.31 -10.86
N ILE A 105 1.92 18.20 -11.27
CA ILE A 105 2.62 17.29 -10.35
C ILE A 105 4.14 17.39 -10.52
N LYS A 106 4.84 16.95 -9.48
CA LYS A 106 6.27 16.67 -9.51
C LYS A 106 6.48 15.17 -9.30
N VAL A 107 7.30 14.54 -10.14
CA VAL A 107 7.70 13.15 -9.94
C VAL A 107 8.84 13.11 -8.93
N GLU A 108 8.66 12.36 -7.84
CA GLU A 108 9.61 12.30 -6.71
C GLU A 108 10.55 11.10 -6.82
N THR A 109 10.00 9.92 -7.11
CA THR A 109 10.79 8.70 -7.28
C THR A 109 10.29 7.86 -8.44
N MET A 110 11.19 7.09 -9.05
CA MET A 110 10.90 6.10 -10.08
C MET A 110 11.60 4.80 -9.74
N LYS A 111 10.89 3.69 -9.88
CA LYS A 111 11.30 2.37 -9.40
C LYS A 111 11.16 1.32 -10.49
N CYS A 112 12.14 0.43 -10.59
CA CYS A 112 12.06 -0.77 -11.43
C CYS A 112 12.79 -1.95 -10.79
N LEU A 113 12.12 -3.10 -10.74
CA LEU A 113 12.73 -4.34 -10.27
C LEU A 113 13.46 -5.06 -11.41
N PHE A 114 14.75 -5.30 -11.20
CA PHE A 114 15.57 -6.17 -12.03
C PHE A 114 15.87 -7.49 -11.32
N VAL A 115 15.95 -8.55 -12.11
CA VAL A 115 16.15 -9.91 -11.64
C VAL A 115 17.24 -10.60 -12.43
N THR A 116 18.10 -11.35 -11.74
CA THR A 116 18.96 -12.37 -12.34
C THR A 116 18.47 -13.76 -11.94
N LEU A 117 18.68 -14.75 -12.82
CA LEU A 117 18.34 -16.14 -12.52
C LEU A 117 19.52 -17.05 -12.80
N ASN A 118 19.99 -17.77 -11.77
CA ASN A 118 21.13 -18.67 -11.87
C ASN A 118 22.33 -18.04 -12.60
N ALA A 119 22.58 -16.75 -12.36
CA ALA A 119 23.66 -16.03 -13.02
C ALA A 119 24.99 -16.68 -12.67
N ILE A 120 25.80 -17.00 -13.67
CA ILE A 120 27.07 -17.72 -13.46
C ILE A 120 28.24 -16.79 -13.16
N GLU A 121 28.01 -15.48 -13.29
CA GLU A 121 28.97 -14.41 -13.04
C GLU A 121 28.23 -13.15 -12.55
N GLN A 122 28.98 -12.19 -12.04
CA GLN A 122 28.43 -10.88 -11.70
C GLN A 122 27.98 -10.19 -12.99
N THR A 123 26.80 -9.58 -12.96
CA THR A 123 26.24 -8.86 -14.10
C THR A 123 26.33 -7.36 -13.87
N THR A 124 26.79 -6.60 -14.86
CA THR A 124 26.72 -5.13 -14.89
C THR A 124 25.81 -4.69 -16.03
N THR A 125 24.70 -4.01 -15.72
CA THR A 125 23.74 -3.50 -16.71
C THR A 125 23.75 -1.98 -16.70
N GLU A 126 23.93 -1.36 -17.87
CA GLU A 126 23.75 0.08 -18.07
C GLU A 126 22.27 0.33 -18.42
N TRP A 127 21.64 1.29 -17.74
CA TRP A 127 20.20 1.52 -17.81
C TRP A 127 19.87 3.01 -17.87
N SER A 128 18.71 3.33 -18.43
CA SER A 128 18.15 4.68 -18.46
C SER A 128 16.72 4.70 -17.93
N ILE A 129 16.36 5.78 -17.26
CA ILE A 129 14.99 6.11 -16.86
C ILE A 129 14.49 7.23 -17.74
N LEU A 130 13.24 7.10 -18.17
CA LEU A 130 12.56 8.05 -19.03
C LEU A 130 11.21 8.39 -18.41
N VAL A 131 10.84 9.67 -18.48
CA VAL A 131 9.54 10.16 -18.00
C VAL A 131 8.85 10.95 -19.11
N TRP A 132 7.57 10.67 -19.33
CA TRP A 132 6.73 11.36 -20.30
C TRP A 132 5.56 12.06 -19.62
N GLU A 133 5.21 13.24 -20.12
CA GLU A 133 3.88 13.82 -19.96
C GLU A 133 2.95 13.21 -21.01
N GLY A 134 1.88 12.53 -20.56
CA GLY A 134 1.05 11.68 -21.40
C GLY A 134 1.64 10.26 -21.57
N THR A 135 1.19 9.53 -22.60
CA THR A 135 1.66 8.17 -22.90
C THR A 135 3.05 8.17 -23.53
N PRO A 136 3.83 7.07 -23.49
CA PRO A 136 5.14 7.05 -24.13
C PRO A 136 5.06 7.10 -25.67
N GLN A 137 3.90 6.78 -26.26
CA GLN A 137 3.70 6.76 -27.71
C GLN A 137 3.39 8.13 -28.31
N SER A 138 2.59 8.95 -27.61
CA SER A 138 2.10 10.23 -28.15
C SER A 138 2.34 11.43 -27.23
N GLY A 139 2.83 11.18 -26.01
CA GLY A 139 3.20 12.20 -25.04
C GLY A 139 4.53 12.87 -25.35
N THR A 140 4.93 13.75 -24.45
CA THR A 140 6.20 14.50 -24.54
C THR A 140 7.19 13.91 -23.55
N LEU A 141 8.39 13.54 -24.01
CA LEU A 141 9.48 13.14 -23.12
C LEU A 141 9.94 14.37 -22.33
N VAL A 142 9.83 14.33 -21.01
CA VAL A 142 10.18 15.45 -20.12
C VAL A 142 11.51 15.25 -19.39
N ALA A 143 11.92 14.01 -19.18
CA ALA A 143 13.19 13.70 -18.53
C ALA A 143 13.76 12.36 -19.02
N GLU A 144 15.08 12.29 -19.10
CA GLU A 144 15.84 11.06 -19.36
C GLU A 144 17.14 11.11 -18.55
N PHE A 145 17.38 10.08 -17.74
CA PHE A 145 18.60 9.93 -16.93
C PHE A 145 19.22 8.57 -17.20
N SER A 146 20.52 8.54 -17.48
CA SER A 146 21.25 7.31 -17.82
C SER A 146 22.30 7.00 -16.76
N SER A 147 22.47 5.72 -16.44
CA SER A 147 23.57 5.26 -15.60
C SER A 147 24.91 5.52 -16.29
N ASP A 148 25.79 6.27 -15.64
CA ASP A 148 27.11 6.65 -16.17
C ASP A 148 28.27 6.08 -15.33
N GLY A 149 27.94 5.38 -14.23
CA GLY A 149 28.90 4.82 -13.30
C GLY A 149 29.59 5.86 -12.40
N LEU A 150 29.20 7.13 -12.49
CA LEU A 150 29.76 8.24 -11.73
C LEU A 150 28.70 8.86 -10.81
N ILE A 151 27.62 9.38 -11.39
CA ILE A 151 26.49 9.97 -10.69
C ILE A 151 25.43 8.88 -10.48
N LEU A 152 25.01 8.24 -11.57
CA LEU A 152 24.08 7.12 -11.52
C LEU A 152 24.86 5.81 -11.71
N PRO A 153 24.97 4.97 -10.66
CA PRO A 153 25.69 3.72 -10.76
C PRO A 153 24.99 2.76 -11.74
N HIS A 154 25.78 1.98 -12.46
CA HIS A 154 25.26 0.84 -13.20
C HIS A 154 24.65 -0.19 -12.24
N LEU A 155 23.68 -0.96 -12.73
CA LEU A 155 23.12 -2.06 -11.96
C LEU A 155 24.15 -3.19 -11.90
N VAL A 156 24.70 -3.45 -10.71
CA VAL A 156 25.62 -4.56 -10.46
C VAL A 156 24.94 -5.59 -9.58
N MET A 157 24.77 -6.82 -10.09
CA MET A 157 24.13 -7.92 -9.35
C MET A 157 25.08 -9.11 -9.23
N PRO A 158 25.16 -9.78 -8.06
CA PRO A 158 26.06 -10.90 -7.85
C PRO A 158 25.61 -12.15 -8.64
N PRO A 159 26.50 -13.16 -8.80
CA PRO A 159 26.11 -14.47 -9.31
C PRO A 159 24.97 -15.08 -8.50
N GLY A 160 24.14 -15.90 -9.15
CA GLY A 160 22.98 -16.57 -8.57
C GLY A 160 21.65 -15.96 -9.00
N THR A 161 20.60 -16.27 -8.23
CA THR A 161 19.26 -15.74 -8.42
C THR A 161 19.06 -14.61 -7.42
N ASN A 162 18.99 -13.38 -7.90
CA ASN A 162 18.93 -12.18 -7.06
C ASN A 162 17.90 -11.20 -7.64
N GLY A 163 17.39 -10.31 -6.80
CA GLY A 163 16.55 -9.19 -7.21
C GLY A 163 17.14 -7.88 -6.70
N THR A 164 17.11 -6.83 -7.53
CA THR A 164 17.50 -5.47 -7.14
C THR A 164 16.43 -4.50 -7.63
N LEU A 165 15.80 -3.80 -6.70
CA LEU A 165 14.91 -2.68 -6.97
C LEU A 165 15.76 -1.42 -7.15
N ILE A 166 15.82 -0.91 -8.38
CA ILE A 166 16.42 0.40 -8.64
C ILE A 166 15.40 1.45 -8.22
N GLU A 167 15.77 2.33 -7.29
CA GLU A 167 14.94 3.45 -6.84
C GLU A 167 15.71 4.75 -7.07
N VAL A 168 15.25 5.52 -8.05
CA VAL A 168 15.83 6.82 -8.40
C VAL A 168 14.95 7.91 -7.82
N SER A 169 15.57 8.79 -7.04
CA SER A 169 14.93 9.93 -6.39
C SER A 169 15.36 11.24 -7.04
N VAL A 170 14.41 12.15 -7.21
CA VAL A 170 14.68 13.51 -7.70
C VAL A 170 15.06 14.37 -6.51
N ASP A 171 16.30 14.85 -6.46
CA ASP A 171 16.82 15.67 -5.35
C ASP A 171 16.20 17.08 -5.40
N PRO A 172 15.64 17.69 -4.33
CA PRO A 172 15.04 19.02 -4.34
C PRO A 172 16.01 20.14 -4.64
N GLY A 173 17.30 19.91 -4.37
CA GLY A 173 18.37 20.82 -4.73
C GLY A 173 18.73 20.76 -6.21
N ASP A 174 18.21 19.78 -6.94
CA ASP A 174 18.43 19.64 -8.37
C ASP A 174 17.65 20.72 -9.14
N PRO A 175 18.32 21.56 -9.97
CA PRO A 175 17.61 22.48 -10.85
C PRO A 175 16.73 21.76 -11.90
N GLU A 176 16.98 20.48 -12.18
CA GLU A 176 16.27 19.66 -13.17
C GLU A 176 15.16 18.81 -12.53
N GLN A 177 14.28 19.45 -11.75
CA GLN A 177 13.06 18.80 -11.25
C GLN A 177 12.18 18.29 -12.39
N ILE A 178 11.51 17.16 -12.18
CA ILE A 178 10.63 16.55 -13.17
C ILE A 178 9.18 17.00 -12.91
N PHE A 179 8.72 18.01 -13.65
CA PHE A 179 7.36 18.50 -13.58
C PHE A 179 6.49 17.95 -14.70
N ILE A 180 5.26 17.55 -14.37
CA ILE A 180 4.21 17.21 -15.34
C ILE A 180 3.09 18.23 -15.19
N THR A 181 2.86 18.99 -16.26
CA THR A 181 1.94 20.12 -16.26
C THR A 181 0.55 19.77 -16.76
N ASN A 182 0.40 18.62 -17.42
CA ASN A 182 -0.81 18.20 -18.09
C ASN A 182 -1.28 19.20 -19.17
N ALA A 183 -0.33 19.83 -19.87
CA ALA A 183 -0.60 20.72 -21.00
C ALA A 183 -1.37 20.01 -22.12
N GLY A 184 -1.18 18.70 -22.26
CA GLY A 184 -1.93 17.85 -23.20
C GLY A 184 -3.36 17.49 -22.77
N GLY A 185 -3.75 17.76 -21.52
CA GLY A 185 -5.07 17.42 -20.96
C GLY A 185 -5.36 15.91 -20.87
N SER A 186 -4.34 15.06 -20.95
CA SER A 186 -4.49 13.61 -20.88
C SER A 186 -4.67 13.07 -19.46
N ASN A 187 -4.39 13.91 -18.44
CA ASN A 187 -4.35 13.57 -17.02
C ASN A 187 -3.45 12.35 -16.75
N GLN A 188 -2.38 12.22 -17.52
CA GLN A 188 -1.55 11.01 -17.56
C GLN A 188 -0.08 11.40 -17.58
N PHE A 189 0.74 10.56 -16.96
CA PHE A 189 2.18 10.55 -17.13
C PHE A 189 2.66 9.10 -17.26
N SER A 190 3.87 8.93 -17.78
CA SER A 190 4.47 7.61 -17.91
C SER A 190 5.89 7.61 -17.41
N ILE A 191 6.30 6.49 -16.84
CA ILE A 191 7.72 6.20 -16.57
C ILE A 191 8.13 5.00 -17.40
N GLY A 192 9.40 4.92 -17.76
CA GLY A 192 9.96 3.76 -18.43
C GLY A 192 11.42 3.55 -18.09
N PHE A 193 11.84 2.30 -18.16
CA PHE A 193 13.21 1.86 -17.98
C PHE A 193 13.70 1.21 -19.26
N ARG A 194 14.85 1.69 -19.74
CA ARG A 194 15.55 1.15 -20.91
C ARG A 194 16.80 0.41 -20.44
N ILE A 195 17.09 -0.73 -21.06
CA ILE A 195 18.42 -1.33 -20.97
C ILE A 195 19.25 -0.68 -22.07
N ASP A 196 20.22 0.16 -21.70
CA ASP A 196 21.15 0.75 -22.67
C ASP A 196 22.20 -0.29 -23.09
N ARG A 197 22.66 -1.08 -22.11
CA ARG A 197 23.64 -2.12 -22.35
C ARG A 197 23.51 -3.28 -21.38
N HIS A 198 23.49 -4.49 -21.94
CA HIS A 198 23.57 -5.72 -21.18
C HIS A 198 25.01 -6.04 -20.76
N ASN A 199 25.15 -6.80 -19.68
CA ASN A 199 26.45 -7.30 -19.24
C ASN A 199 27.13 -8.15 -20.32
N PHE A 200 26.33 -8.98 -21.00
CA PHE A 200 26.79 -9.92 -22.01
C PHE A 200 25.75 -10.10 -23.12
N GLN A 201 25.79 -9.24 -24.13
CA GLN A 201 25.08 -9.40 -25.39
C GLN A 201 26.10 -9.64 -26.53
N VAL A 202 26.11 -10.85 -27.07
CA VAL A 202 27.16 -11.30 -28.02
C VAL A 202 26.78 -11.18 -29.49
N SER A 203 25.51 -10.92 -29.77
CA SER A 203 24.95 -10.93 -31.12
C SER A 203 23.63 -10.18 -31.16
N ASP A 204 23.13 -9.94 -32.37
CA ASP A 204 21.85 -9.30 -32.60
C ASP A 204 20.71 -10.01 -31.81
N PRO A 205 20.03 -9.30 -30.90
CA PRO A 205 19.00 -9.86 -30.03
C PRO A 205 17.77 -10.34 -30.79
N CYS A 206 17.58 -9.91 -32.05
CA CYS A 206 16.51 -10.40 -32.92
C CYS A 206 16.68 -11.87 -33.32
N PHE A 207 17.91 -12.38 -33.35
CA PHE A 207 18.22 -13.74 -33.80
C PHE A 207 18.78 -14.62 -32.69
N THR A 208 19.32 -14.02 -31.63
CA THR A 208 19.86 -14.75 -30.49
C THR A 208 19.50 -13.99 -29.23
N PRO A 209 18.60 -14.51 -28.38
CA PRO A 209 18.17 -13.80 -27.20
C PRO A 209 19.35 -13.54 -26.25
N PRO A 210 19.34 -12.43 -25.50
CA PRO A 210 20.34 -12.18 -24.48
C PRO A 210 20.42 -13.37 -23.50
N PRO A 211 21.62 -13.90 -23.20
CA PRO A 211 21.76 -15.05 -22.30
C PRO A 211 21.19 -14.75 -20.91
N SER A 212 20.19 -15.52 -20.50
CA SER A 212 19.45 -15.29 -19.25
C SER A 212 20.29 -15.49 -17.98
N ASN A 213 21.37 -16.28 -18.05
CA ASN A 213 22.27 -16.57 -16.94
C ASN A 213 23.52 -15.68 -16.89
N ARG A 214 23.58 -14.62 -17.70
CA ARG A 214 24.69 -13.65 -17.73
C ARG A 214 24.22 -12.20 -17.76
N ASN A 215 22.92 -11.96 -17.67
CA ASN A 215 22.31 -10.64 -17.75
C ASN A 215 21.21 -10.49 -16.68
N ALA A 216 20.91 -9.25 -16.32
CA ALA A 216 19.77 -8.89 -15.49
C ALA A 216 18.64 -8.34 -16.36
N PHE A 217 17.39 -8.61 -16.00
CA PHE A 217 16.22 -8.22 -16.79
C PHE A 217 15.12 -7.62 -15.93
N PRO A 218 14.28 -6.73 -16.47
CA PRO A 218 13.10 -6.25 -15.78
C PRO A 218 12.14 -7.41 -15.50
N ALA A 219 11.37 -7.28 -14.42
CA ALA A 219 10.38 -8.26 -14.02
C ALA A 219 8.95 -7.77 -14.20
N THR A 220 8.04 -8.72 -14.33
CA THR A 220 6.61 -8.52 -14.10
C THR A 220 6.18 -9.27 -12.85
N ASP A 221 5.09 -8.88 -12.22
CA ASP A 221 4.51 -9.63 -11.11
C ASP A 221 3.90 -10.98 -11.59
N ARG A 222 3.26 -11.70 -10.66
CA ARG A 222 2.60 -13.00 -10.91
C ARG A 222 1.15 -13.07 -10.49
N ASP A 223 0.60 -11.97 -10.00
CA ASP A 223 -0.74 -11.97 -9.42
C ASP A 223 -1.81 -11.84 -10.51
N GLY A 224 -1.40 -11.44 -11.71
CA GLY A 224 -2.20 -11.38 -12.92
C GLY A 224 -1.82 -10.14 -13.72
N LEU A 225 -2.36 -10.00 -14.93
CA LEU A 225 -2.24 -8.76 -15.67
C LEU A 225 -3.49 -7.92 -15.47
N GLU A 226 -3.44 -6.99 -14.54
CA GLU A 226 -4.55 -6.11 -14.16
C GLU A 226 -4.63 -4.86 -15.04
N SER A 227 -3.49 -4.36 -15.53
CA SER A 227 -3.39 -3.14 -16.33
C SER A 227 -2.85 -3.39 -17.76
N PRO A 228 -3.53 -4.19 -18.61
CA PRO A 228 -3.05 -4.53 -19.95
C PRO A 228 -2.95 -3.31 -20.91
N SER A 229 -3.65 -2.21 -20.61
CA SER A 229 -3.55 -0.94 -21.34
C SER A 229 -2.64 0.09 -20.65
N GLY A 230 -2.28 -0.15 -19.40
CA GLY A 230 -1.36 0.69 -18.62
C GLY A 230 0.11 0.30 -18.81
N ASN A 231 0.39 -0.95 -19.20
CA ASN A 231 1.74 -1.44 -19.46
C ASN A 231 2.10 -1.36 -20.94
N TRP A 232 3.33 -0.92 -21.19
CA TRP A 232 3.87 -0.64 -22.51
C TRP A 232 5.21 -1.34 -22.71
N LEU A 233 5.47 -1.71 -23.95
CA LEU A 233 6.76 -2.18 -24.43
C LEU A 233 7.16 -1.35 -25.64
N TRP A 234 8.35 -0.78 -25.63
CA TRP A 234 9.06 -0.40 -26.84
C TRP A 234 9.87 -1.59 -27.33
N ALA A 235 9.40 -2.22 -28.40
CA ALA A 235 10.07 -3.40 -28.94
C ALA A 235 10.96 -3.07 -30.14
N LEU A 236 12.13 -3.70 -30.20
CA LEU A 236 13.00 -3.66 -31.39
C LEU A 236 12.30 -4.22 -32.63
N ASN A 237 12.66 -3.69 -33.80
CA ASN A 237 12.19 -4.20 -35.07
C ASN A 237 12.94 -5.45 -35.53
N CYS A 238 12.47 -6.60 -35.04
CA CYS A 238 13.00 -7.92 -35.38
C CYS A 238 12.17 -8.68 -36.42
N GLY A 239 11.31 -7.98 -37.17
CA GLY A 239 10.39 -8.60 -38.12
C GLY A 239 9.53 -9.68 -37.48
N GLN A 240 9.50 -10.89 -38.05
CA GLN A 240 8.71 -12.00 -37.54
C GLN A 240 9.27 -12.67 -36.26
N PHE A 241 10.50 -12.33 -35.87
CA PHE A 241 11.21 -12.96 -34.75
C PHE A 241 11.16 -12.13 -33.46
N GLY A 242 10.45 -11.00 -33.49
CA GLY A 242 10.20 -10.17 -32.31
C GLY A 242 8.73 -9.94 -32.03
N CYS A 243 8.51 -9.09 -31.05
CA CYS A 243 7.20 -8.52 -30.77
C CYS A 243 6.87 -7.42 -31.79
N ARG A 244 5.64 -6.92 -31.72
CA ARG A 244 5.21 -5.79 -32.56
C ARG A 244 6.17 -4.61 -32.34
N PRO A 245 6.86 -4.13 -33.39
CA PRO A 245 7.91 -3.12 -33.23
C PRO A 245 7.38 -1.77 -32.80
N GLY A 246 8.22 -1.02 -32.08
CA GLY A 246 7.89 0.27 -31.49
C GLY A 246 7.00 0.14 -30.27
N TRP A 247 6.33 1.23 -29.90
CA TRP A 247 5.42 1.27 -28.76
C TRP A 247 4.18 0.40 -28.99
N SER A 248 3.94 -0.51 -28.05
CA SER A 248 2.72 -1.29 -27.96
C SER A 248 2.28 -1.44 -26.50
N MET A 249 0.99 -1.29 -26.23
CA MET A 249 0.41 -1.73 -24.96
C MET A 249 0.44 -3.25 -24.87
N PHE A 250 0.45 -3.79 -23.66
CA PHE A 250 0.37 -5.25 -23.45
C PHE A 250 -0.84 -5.88 -24.12
N SER A 251 -2.01 -5.21 -24.07
CA SER A 251 -3.24 -5.61 -24.76
C SER A 251 -3.10 -5.75 -26.29
N GLN A 252 -2.05 -5.17 -26.88
CA GLN A 252 -1.76 -5.19 -28.32
C GLN A 252 -0.65 -6.18 -28.71
N LEU A 253 0.01 -6.81 -27.73
CA LEU A 253 1.17 -7.68 -27.95
C LEU A 253 0.82 -9.12 -28.34
N GLY A 254 -0.41 -9.56 -28.09
CA GLY A 254 -0.87 -10.92 -28.45
C GLY A 254 0.03 -11.99 -27.81
N LEU A 255 0.72 -12.78 -28.63
CA LEU A 255 1.61 -13.86 -28.14
C LEU A 255 2.85 -13.37 -27.37
N CYS A 256 3.18 -12.08 -27.47
CA CYS A 256 4.26 -11.44 -26.71
C CYS A 256 3.84 -10.89 -25.35
N GLN A 257 2.55 -10.96 -25.03
CA GLN A 257 2.01 -10.32 -23.85
C GLN A 257 2.49 -11.04 -22.58
N PRO A 258 3.17 -10.34 -21.66
CA PRO A 258 3.48 -10.90 -20.35
C PRO A 258 2.21 -11.23 -19.56
N SER A 259 2.32 -12.18 -18.62
CA SER A 259 1.20 -12.63 -17.79
C SER A 259 0.90 -11.73 -16.59
N GLY A 260 1.79 -10.79 -16.29
CA GLY A 260 1.70 -9.85 -15.16
C GLY A 260 2.02 -8.43 -15.58
N ASP A 261 1.78 -7.48 -14.69
CA ASP A 261 2.10 -6.06 -14.83
C ASP A 261 3.61 -5.82 -14.64
N TRP A 262 4.17 -4.79 -15.29
CA TRP A 262 5.57 -4.42 -15.08
C TRP A 262 5.80 -4.06 -13.61
N ALA A 263 6.90 -4.54 -13.04
CA ALA A 263 7.40 -4.18 -11.72
C ALA A 263 7.97 -2.74 -11.71
N LEU A 264 7.11 -1.78 -12.05
CA LEU A 264 7.37 -0.36 -12.19
C LEU A 264 6.44 0.43 -11.27
N ALA A 265 7.03 1.34 -10.50
CA ALA A 265 6.28 2.26 -9.66
C ALA A 265 6.94 3.64 -9.71
N ALA A 266 6.15 4.69 -9.47
CA ALA A 266 6.63 6.02 -9.20
C ALA A 266 5.95 6.60 -7.98
N THR A 267 6.59 7.59 -7.37
CA THR A 267 5.91 8.48 -6.43
C THR A 267 5.85 9.89 -6.99
N TRP A 268 4.78 10.61 -6.64
CA TRP A 268 4.53 11.96 -7.13
C TRP A 268 3.87 12.82 -6.06
N SER A 269 4.05 14.14 -6.17
CA SER A 269 3.38 15.13 -5.32
C SER A 269 2.68 16.16 -6.20
N SER A 270 1.49 16.62 -5.80
CA SER A 270 0.88 17.79 -6.41
C SER A 270 1.64 19.04 -5.97
N LEU A 271 1.87 19.98 -6.87
CA LEU A 271 2.47 21.28 -6.53
C LEU A 271 1.53 22.15 -5.68
N ASP A 272 0.23 21.86 -5.73
CA ASP A 272 -0.77 22.55 -4.94
C ASP A 272 -0.94 21.92 -3.55
N CYS A 273 -0.28 20.78 -3.29
CA CYS A 273 -0.29 20.15 -1.98
C CYS A 273 0.54 20.94 -0.98
N VAL A 274 -0.12 21.38 0.10
CA VAL A 274 0.52 21.98 1.27
C VAL A 274 0.48 20.96 2.39
N ASP A 275 1.64 20.65 2.96
CA ASP A 275 1.79 19.69 4.06
C ASP A 275 0.86 20.06 5.23
N GLY A 276 0.11 19.07 5.70
CA GLY A 276 -0.91 19.22 6.72
C GLY A 276 -2.11 20.08 6.33
N PHE A 277 -2.34 20.41 5.05
CA PHE A 277 -3.54 21.10 4.57
C PHE A 277 -4.40 20.18 3.69
N GLY A 278 -5.68 20.02 4.03
CA GLY A 278 -6.57 19.13 3.30
C GLY A 278 -7.98 19.08 3.90
N ALA A 279 -8.82 18.19 3.37
CA ALA A 279 -10.20 18.02 3.80
C ALA A 279 -10.31 17.63 5.27
N CYS A 280 -11.15 18.36 6.00
CA CYS A 280 -11.53 18.09 7.38
C CYS A 280 -13.02 17.77 7.44
N CYS A 281 -13.36 16.54 7.84
CA CYS A 281 -14.74 16.19 8.15
C CYS A 281 -15.10 16.70 9.54
N LYS A 282 -16.04 17.65 9.59
CA LYS A 282 -16.51 18.22 10.85
C LYS A 282 -17.55 17.31 11.51
N PRO A 283 -17.76 17.45 12.83
CA PRO A 283 -18.79 16.68 13.55
C PRO A 283 -20.22 16.88 13.01
N ASP A 284 -20.50 17.99 12.32
CA ASP A 284 -21.81 18.26 11.71
C ASP A 284 -22.00 17.60 10.34
N GLY A 285 -21.02 16.81 9.88
CA GLY A 285 -20.99 16.17 8.56
C GLY A 285 -20.66 17.11 7.41
N THR A 286 -20.30 18.37 7.68
CA THR A 286 -19.75 19.26 6.64
C THR A 286 -18.26 19.00 6.44
N CYS A 287 -17.77 19.25 5.23
CA CYS A 287 -16.35 19.21 4.90
C CYS A 287 -15.82 20.62 4.68
N GLU A 288 -14.66 20.95 5.25
CA GLU A 288 -13.90 22.15 4.91
C GLU A 288 -12.40 21.84 4.81
N GLU A 289 -11.71 22.46 3.86
CA GLU A 289 -10.25 22.34 3.70
C GLU A 289 -9.54 23.27 4.69
N MET A 290 -8.70 22.71 5.56
CA MET A 290 -7.96 23.45 6.57
C MET A 290 -6.68 22.70 6.99
N PHE A 291 -5.90 23.31 7.89
CA PHE A 291 -4.74 22.62 8.45
C PHE A 291 -5.14 21.50 9.42
N GLN A 292 -4.35 20.44 9.50
CA GLN A 292 -4.56 19.29 10.39
C GLN A 292 -4.70 19.73 11.85
N ASP A 293 -3.86 20.67 12.30
CA ASP A 293 -3.92 21.21 13.65
C ASP A 293 -5.26 21.94 13.90
N ASP A 294 -5.76 22.70 12.92
CA ASP A 294 -7.05 23.38 13.04
C ASP A 294 -8.22 22.37 13.00
N CYS A 295 -8.13 21.36 12.14
CA CYS A 295 -9.13 20.30 12.02
C CYS A 295 -9.31 19.53 13.33
N THR A 296 -8.19 19.11 13.93
CA THR A 296 -8.21 18.43 15.21
C THR A 296 -8.64 19.36 16.35
N ALA A 297 -8.30 20.65 16.31
CA ALA A 297 -8.73 21.63 17.30
C ALA A 297 -10.25 21.85 17.32
N ILE A 298 -10.94 21.68 16.19
CA ILE A 298 -12.41 21.76 16.12
C ILE A 298 -13.11 20.41 16.33
N GLY A 299 -12.37 19.35 16.68
CA GLY A 299 -12.91 18.01 16.87
C GLY A 299 -13.31 17.30 15.57
N GLY A 300 -12.81 17.77 14.42
CA GLY A 300 -13.01 17.13 13.13
C GLY A 300 -12.03 15.98 12.86
N GLU A 301 -12.33 15.20 11.84
CA GLU A 301 -11.51 14.10 11.35
C GLU A 301 -10.81 14.50 10.06
N TYR A 302 -9.48 14.63 10.13
CA TYR A 302 -8.63 15.01 9.01
C TYR A 302 -8.46 13.86 8.02
N GLN A 303 -8.69 14.11 6.73
CA GLN A 303 -8.73 13.07 5.71
C GLN A 303 -7.39 12.84 5.00
N GLY A 304 -6.40 13.69 5.27
CA GLY A 304 -5.07 13.63 4.68
C GLY A 304 -4.73 14.87 3.84
N ASP A 305 -3.45 15.02 3.56
CA ASP A 305 -2.89 16.18 2.86
C ASP A 305 -3.32 16.20 1.39
N GLY A 306 -3.70 17.38 0.90
CA GLY A 306 -4.12 17.59 -0.50
C GLY A 306 -5.41 16.87 -0.89
N VAL A 307 -6.13 16.28 0.06
CA VAL A 307 -7.45 15.69 -0.18
C VAL A 307 -8.48 16.83 -0.29
N ASP A 308 -9.16 16.92 -1.43
CA ASP A 308 -10.20 17.92 -1.66
C ASP A 308 -11.52 17.49 -1.01
N CYS A 309 -12.28 18.46 -0.47
CA CYS A 309 -13.58 18.16 0.16
C CYS A 309 -14.63 17.62 -0.81
N VAL A 310 -14.43 17.80 -2.12
CA VAL A 310 -15.34 17.26 -3.16
C VAL A 310 -15.21 15.75 -3.32
N ASP A 311 -14.05 15.19 -2.98
CA ASP A 311 -13.74 13.75 -3.11
C ASP A 311 -13.98 12.99 -1.79
N VAL A 312 -14.33 13.71 -0.72
CA VAL A 312 -14.60 13.16 0.61
C VAL A 312 -16.09 13.16 0.89
N ASN A 313 -16.58 12.02 1.39
CA ASN A 313 -17.91 11.95 1.97
C ASN A 313 -17.81 12.01 3.50
N CYS A 314 -18.31 13.09 4.09
CA CYS A 314 -18.41 13.24 5.55
C CYS A 314 -19.82 12.85 6.02
N PRO A 315 -20.06 11.59 6.42
CA PRO A 315 -21.37 11.20 6.93
C PRO A 315 -21.66 11.93 8.23
N ILE A 316 -22.90 12.41 8.38
CA ILE A 316 -23.35 12.95 9.66
C ILE A 316 -23.39 11.79 10.66
N PRO A 317 -22.68 11.85 11.80
CA PRO A 317 -22.70 10.78 12.78
C PRO A 317 -24.11 10.60 13.33
N THR A 318 -24.59 9.36 13.32
CA THR A 318 -25.90 8.98 13.85
C THR A 318 -25.76 8.27 15.19
N GLY A 319 -26.85 8.23 15.93
CA GLY A 319 -26.95 7.54 17.22
C GLY A 319 -28.40 7.25 17.57
N ALA A 320 -28.60 6.45 18.61
CA ALA A 320 -29.92 6.13 19.13
C ALA A 320 -30.62 7.39 19.65
N CYS A 321 -31.85 7.59 19.18
CA CYS A 321 -32.73 8.66 19.60
C CYS A 321 -33.92 8.09 20.36
N CYS A 322 -33.94 8.33 21.66
CA CYS A 322 -34.83 7.70 22.61
C CYS A 322 -36.04 8.59 22.89
N PHE A 323 -37.24 8.09 22.61
CA PHE A 323 -38.49 8.81 22.87
C PHE A 323 -39.17 8.29 24.13
N ASP A 324 -39.81 9.17 24.89
CA ASP A 324 -40.56 8.84 26.13
C ASP A 324 -41.67 7.78 25.91
N THR A 325 -42.05 7.55 24.65
CA THR A 325 -43.00 6.49 24.26
C THR A 325 -42.39 5.09 24.23
N GLY A 326 -41.09 4.94 24.52
CA GLY A 326 -40.34 3.68 24.38
C GLY A 326 -39.92 3.37 22.94
N PHE A 327 -40.01 4.34 22.02
CA PHE A 327 -39.58 4.17 20.64
C PHE A 327 -38.13 4.65 20.48
N CYS A 328 -37.39 4.04 19.56
CA CYS A 328 -36.04 4.46 19.22
C CYS A 328 -35.83 4.51 17.72
N LEU A 329 -35.12 5.54 17.25
CA LEU A 329 -34.63 5.66 15.88
C LEU A 329 -33.14 5.99 15.88
N VAL A 330 -32.40 5.48 14.90
CA VAL A 330 -31.03 5.93 14.66
C VAL A 330 -31.08 7.19 13.82
N LEU A 331 -30.82 8.34 14.44
CA LEU A 331 -30.92 9.67 13.83
C LEU A 331 -29.63 10.47 14.07
N PRO A 332 -29.35 11.50 13.24
CA PRO A 332 -28.47 12.59 13.63
C PRO A 332 -28.94 13.27 14.92
N GLU A 333 -28.01 13.81 15.71
CA GLU A 333 -28.33 14.49 16.99
C GLU A 333 -29.38 15.60 16.81
N ALA A 334 -29.18 16.47 15.81
CA ALA A 334 -30.09 17.60 15.56
C ALA A 334 -31.52 17.14 15.22
N ASP A 335 -31.65 16.06 14.43
CA ASP A 335 -32.95 15.48 14.08
C ASP A 335 -33.60 14.81 15.29
N CYS A 336 -32.81 14.16 16.15
CA CYS A 336 -33.30 13.57 17.38
C CYS A 336 -33.88 14.62 18.33
N LEU A 337 -33.10 15.67 18.62
CA LEU A 337 -33.53 16.78 19.47
C LEU A 337 -34.72 17.54 18.85
N GLY A 338 -34.71 17.72 17.52
CA GLY A 338 -35.81 18.33 16.77
C GLY A 338 -37.11 17.51 16.81
N ALA A 339 -37.01 16.19 16.86
CA ALA A 339 -38.14 15.29 17.04
C ALA A 339 -38.61 15.16 18.51
N GLY A 340 -37.89 15.76 19.46
CA GLY A 340 -38.21 15.72 20.89
C GLY A 340 -37.76 14.44 21.59
N GLY A 341 -36.80 13.71 21.02
CA GLY A 341 -36.15 12.57 21.67
C GLY A 341 -34.88 12.98 22.44
N THR A 342 -34.35 12.03 23.21
CA THR A 342 -33.07 12.14 23.92
C THR A 342 -32.01 11.38 23.14
N TYR A 343 -30.92 12.06 22.77
CA TYR A 343 -29.82 11.46 22.01
C TYR A 343 -28.87 10.68 22.94
N ALA A 344 -28.69 9.39 22.70
CA ALA A 344 -27.85 8.52 23.54
C ALA A 344 -26.35 8.61 23.23
N GLY A 345 -25.98 9.30 22.14
CA GLY A 345 -24.58 9.52 21.74
C GLY A 345 -24.24 8.91 20.38
N HIS A 346 -23.17 9.40 19.75
CA HIS A 346 -22.72 8.92 18.44
C HIS A 346 -22.34 7.43 18.48
N GLY A 347 -22.73 6.67 17.46
CA GLY A 347 -22.42 5.25 17.32
C GLY A 347 -23.28 4.30 18.16
N THR A 348 -24.19 4.82 18.99
CA THR A 348 -25.22 4.01 19.65
C THR A 348 -26.29 3.57 18.66
N ASP A 349 -26.91 2.42 18.88
CA ASP A 349 -28.01 1.92 18.06
C ASP A 349 -29.27 1.64 18.89
N CYS A 350 -30.34 1.29 18.19
CA CYS A 350 -31.62 0.96 18.81
C CYS A 350 -31.78 -0.55 19.04
N ALA A 351 -30.67 -1.28 19.21
CA ALA A 351 -30.74 -2.70 19.53
C ALA A 351 -31.26 -2.91 20.96
N ASP A 352 -32.04 -3.96 21.10
CA ASP A 352 -32.56 -4.49 22.37
C ASP A 352 -31.94 -5.89 22.49
N HIS A 353 -30.78 -5.97 23.16
CA HIS A 353 -30.04 -7.23 23.30
C HIS A 353 -30.65 -8.12 24.39
N ASN A 354 -31.31 -7.54 25.39
CA ASN A 354 -31.88 -8.27 26.54
C ASN A 354 -33.33 -8.76 26.31
N GLY A 355 -34.01 -8.24 25.28
CA GLY A 355 -35.35 -8.61 24.86
C GLY A 355 -36.48 -8.07 25.75
N ASP A 356 -36.25 -7.00 26.51
CA ASP A 356 -37.25 -6.40 27.41
C ASP A 356 -38.29 -5.53 26.67
N GLY A 357 -38.04 -5.24 25.39
CA GLY A 357 -38.87 -4.37 24.55
C GLY A 357 -38.43 -2.91 24.54
N SER A 358 -37.28 -2.59 25.12
CA SER A 358 -36.65 -1.27 25.18
C SER A 358 -35.21 -1.36 24.64
N PRO A 359 -34.76 -0.42 23.80
CA PRO A 359 -33.37 -0.42 23.35
C PRO A 359 -32.40 -0.11 24.49
N ASP A 360 -31.27 -0.83 24.54
CA ASP A 360 -30.28 -0.74 25.63
C ASP A 360 -29.69 0.68 25.76
N ALA A 361 -29.54 1.38 24.63
CA ALA A 361 -29.08 2.76 24.61
C ALA A 361 -30.10 3.76 25.19
N CYS A 362 -31.36 3.34 25.35
CA CYS A 362 -32.47 4.16 25.82
C CYS A 362 -32.91 3.85 27.25
N THR A 363 -32.33 2.82 27.86
CA THR A 363 -32.51 2.49 29.26
C THR A 363 -31.37 3.06 30.09
N ALA A 364 -31.62 3.29 31.38
CA ALA A 364 -30.53 3.66 32.28
C ALA A 364 -29.53 2.49 32.33
N PRO A 365 -28.20 2.75 32.35
CA PRO A 365 -27.21 1.68 32.41
C PRO A 365 -27.51 0.76 33.59
N CYS A 366 -27.65 -0.53 33.29
CA CYS A 366 -27.91 -1.56 34.29
C CYS A 366 -26.67 -1.73 35.17
N LEU A 367 -26.61 -1.03 36.30
CA LEU A 367 -25.48 -1.11 37.23
C LEU A 367 -25.28 -2.53 37.81
N ALA A 368 -26.29 -3.39 37.71
CA ALA A 368 -26.24 -4.77 38.14
C ALA A 368 -25.71 -5.75 37.07
N ASP A 369 -25.69 -5.37 35.78
CA ASP A 369 -25.07 -6.14 34.69
C ASP A 369 -23.63 -5.64 34.55
N ARG A 370 -22.69 -6.38 35.13
CA ARG A 370 -21.30 -5.94 35.33
C ARG A 370 -20.44 -6.27 34.13
N ASN A 371 -20.81 -7.31 33.38
CA ASN A 371 -20.07 -7.75 32.21
C ASN A 371 -20.66 -7.22 30.89
N GLY A 372 -21.85 -6.60 30.93
CA GLY A 372 -22.53 -5.96 29.81
C GLY A 372 -23.10 -6.95 28.81
N ASP A 373 -23.41 -8.18 29.24
CA ASP A 373 -23.92 -9.23 28.35
C ASP A 373 -25.45 -9.26 28.24
N GLY A 374 -26.13 -8.37 28.97
CA GLY A 374 -27.59 -8.23 28.97
C GLY A 374 -28.32 -9.27 29.81
N VAL A 375 -27.61 -10.11 30.59
CA VAL A 375 -28.19 -11.18 31.39
C VAL A 375 -27.71 -11.09 32.83
N LEU A 376 -28.63 -10.77 33.76
CA LEU A 376 -28.33 -10.82 35.19
C LEU A 376 -28.17 -12.27 35.68
N ASP A 377 -26.93 -12.71 35.85
CA ASP A 377 -26.60 -14.05 36.33
C ASP A 377 -25.47 -14.06 37.36
N PHE A 378 -24.93 -15.24 37.64
CA PHE A 378 -23.89 -15.41 38.65
C PHE A 378 -22.60 -14.65 38.30
N PHE A 379 -22.31 -14.43 37.02
CA PHE A 379 -21.08 -13.77 36.57
C PHE A 379 -21.08 -12.28 36.93
N ASP A 380 -22.22 -11.59 36.93
CA ASP A 380 -22.27 -10.19 37.37
C ASP A 380 -21.97 -10.04 38.85
N LEU A 381 -22.58 -10.91 39.67
CA LEU A 381 -22.30 -10.95 41.10
C LEU A 381 -20.82 -11.24 41.37
N LEU A 382 -20.21 -12.12 40.58
CA LEU A 382 -18.79 -12.42 40.69
C LEU A 382 -17.92 -11.20 40.36
N ASP A 383 -18.25 -10.46 39.31
CA ASP A 383 -17.52 -9.26 38.90
C ASP A 383 -17.67 -8.13 39.92
N PHE A 384 -18.87 -7.91 40.47
CA PHE A 384 -19.06 -6.97 41.58
C PHE A 384 -18.25 -7.35 42.81
N LEU A 385 -18.26 -8.63 43.22
CA LEU A 385 -17.49 -9.10 44.37
C LEU A 385 -15.98 -8.94 44.14
N SER A 386 -15.50 -9.16 42.92
CA SER A 386 -14.11 -8.94 42.54
C SER A 386 -13.71 -7.46 42.68
N ASP A 387 -14.54 -6.54 42.19
CA ASP A 387 -14.31 -5.10 42.30
C ASP A 387 -14.42 -4.60 43.75
N TYR A 388 -15.36 -5.14 44.52
CA TYR A 388 -15.55 -4.83 45.94
C TYR A 388 -14.32 -5.25 46.76
N ASP A 389 -13.80 -6.46 46.57
CA ASP A 389 -12.56 -6.92 47.21
C ASP A 389 -11.34 -6.07 46.79
N ALA A 390 -11.33 -5.61 45.53
CA ALA A 390 -10.28 -4.75 44.99
C ALA A 390 -10.40 -3.27 45.43
N HIS A 391 -11.47 -2.88 46.13
CA HIS A 391 -11.81 -1.49 46.45
C HIS A 391 -11.81 -0.59 45.20
N ASN A 392 -12.33 -1.12 44.08
CA ASN A 392 -12.53 -0.36 42.86
C ASN A 392 -13.71 0.60 43.04
N LEU A 393 -13.57 1.87 42.67
CA LEU A 393 -14.64 2.87 42.80
C LEU A 393 -15.96 2.45 42.11
N SER A 394 -15.92 1.51 41.16
CA SER A 394 -17.13 0.91 40.57
C SER A 394 -18.00 0.12 41.56
N ALA A 395 -17.46 -0.27 42.73
CA ALA A 395 -18.14 -1.01 43.79
C ALA A 395 -18.54 -0.14 44.99
N ASP A 396 -18.22 1.16 44.98
CA ASP A 396 -18.76 2.16 45.92
C ASP A 396 -20.11 2.63 45.38
N MET A 397 -21.18 1.99 45.84
CA MET A 397 -22.51 2.13 45.25
C MET A 397 -23.28 3.33 45.82
N ASN A 398 -22.81 3.89 46.94
CA ASN A 398 -23.43 5.05 47.57
C ASN A 398 -22.59 6.35 47.44
N GLY A 399 -21.35 6.24 46.97
CA GLY A 399 -20.45 7.36 46.67
C GLY A 399 -19.78 7.99 47.89
N ASP A 400 -19.72 7.28 49.03
CA ASP A 400 -19.14 7.79 50.28
C ASP A 400 -17.65 7.43 50.48
N MET A 401 -17.04 6.78 49.48
CA MET A 401 -15.66 6.31 49.47
C MET A 401 -15.35 5.25 50.54
N GLN A 402 -16.37 4.59 51.07
CA GLN A 402 -16.24 3.40 51.90
C GLN A 402 -16.76 2.19 51.11
N PHE A 403 -16.15 1.04 51.38
CA PHE A 403 -16.54 -0.24 50.78
C PHE A 403 -17.04 -1.11 51.91
N ASP A 404 -18.34 -1.04 52.17
CA ASP A 404 -18.93 -1.66 53.34
C ASP A 404 -20.24 -2.40 53.01
N PHE A 405 -20.99 -2.76 54.04
CA PHE A 405 -22.23 -3.50 53.89
C PHE A 405 -23.29 -2.73 53.08
N PHE A 406 -23.26 -1.40 53.11
CA PHE A 406 -24.25 -0.59 52.40
C PHE A 406 -24.08 -0.68 50.88
N ASP A 407 -22.85 -0.82 50.37
CA ASP A 407 -22.59 -1.02 48.95
C ASP A 407 -23.10 -2.38 48.45
N MET A 408 -22.79 -3.43 49.20
CA MET A 408 -23.30 -4.78 48.94
C MET A 408 -24.84 -4.80 48.95
N LEU A 409 -25.46 -4.10 49.92
CA LEU A 409 -26.92 -4.04 50.01
C LEU A 409 -27.53 -3.32 48.81
N ILE A 410 -26.92 -2.23 48.33
CA ILE A 410 -27.39 -1.51 47.15
C ILE A 410 -27.26 -2.38 45.91
N TYR A 411 -26.11 -3.01 45.70
CA TYR A 411 -25.91 -3.91 44.56
C TYR A 411 -26.90 -5.07 44.56
N LEU A 412 -27.07 -5.75 45.71
CA LEU A 412 -28.01 -6.87 45.80
C LEU A 412 -29.47 -6.46 45.60
N ASN A 413 -29.84 -5.23 45.99
CA ASN A 413 -31.17 -4.70 45.69
C ASN A 413 -31.33 -4.45 44.18
N LEU A 414 -30.34 -3.84 43.51
CA LEU A 414 -30.36 -3.63 42.06
C LEU A 414 -30.42 -4.96 41.30
N TYR A 415 -29.61 -5.94 41.72
CA TYR A 415 -29.60 -7.28 41.15
C TYR A 415 -30.93 -8.04 41.35
N ALA A 416 -31.59 -7.85 42.49
CA ALA A 416 -32.88 -8.48 42.80
C ALA A 416 -34.08 -7.79 42.16
N ASP A 417 -34.05 -6.46 42.04
CA ASP A 417 -35.06 -5.66 41.35
C ASP A 417 -35.04 -5.94 39.83
N GLY A 418 -33.90 -6.42 39.33
CA GLY A 418 -33.67 -6.64 37.92
C GLY A 418 -33.41 -5.31 37.19
N CYS A 419 -32.87 -5.42 35.99
CA CYS A 419 -32.77 -4.28 35.09
C CYS A 419 -33.95 -4.30 34.11
N PRO A 420 -34.39 -3.12 33.62
CA PRO A 420 -35.15 -3.06 32.37
C PRO A 420 -34.32 -3.74 31.29
#